data_AF-A0A6H5K7C1-F1
#
_entry.id   AF-A0A6H5K7C1-F1
#
_cell.length_a   1.000
_cell.length_b   1.000
_cell.length_c   1.000
_cell.angle_alpha   90.00
_cell.angle_beta   90.00
_cell.angle_gamma   90.00
#
_symmetry.space_group_name_H-M   'P 1'
#
loop_
_entity.id
_entity.type
_entity.pdbx_description
1 polymer ?
#
loop_
_entity_poly.entity_id
_entity_poly.type
_entity_poly.pdbx_seq_one_letter_code
_entity_poly.pdbx_strand_id
1 'polypeptide(L)'
;MHRLLSSGEVTFFIDGHKGSPAALRAVVPQAPWRACVRHLITNKNMKAMGHASSVAVYRAAVMPTKALFEEAIESVKEDFPANYNLLMKNDLDKWTHHATPSNLVNLKMSTSNSAESTISAVGHQVGERKGWIC
;
A
#
# COMPACT_ATOMS: atom_id res chain seq x y z
N MET A 1 9.79 23.66 2.36
CA MET A 1 9.55 22.25 2.01
C MET A 1 10.39 21.27 2.82
N HIS A 2 11.73 21.39 2.85
CA HIS A 2 12.60 20.47 3.61
C HIS A 2 12.20 20.28 5.08
N ARG A 3 11.79 21.35 5.77
CA ARG A 3 11.38 21.32 7.18
C ARG A 3 10.13 20.46 7.45
N LEU A 4 9.15 20.46 6.53
CA LEU A 4 7.91 19.66 6.61
C LEU A 4 8.16 18.17 6.31
N LEU A 5 9.17 17.88 5.48
CA LEU A 5 9.51 16.50 5.11
C LEU A 5 10.37 15.81 6.17
N SER A 6 11.02 16.58 7.05
CA SER A 6 11.83 16.10 8.17
C SER A 6 11.12 16.14 9.53
N SER A 7 9.98 16.84 9.64
CA SER A 7 9.25 17.02 10.91
C SER A 7 8.40 15.82 11.33
N GLY A 8 8.22 14.84 10.45
CA GLY A 8 7.29 13.73 10.66
C GLY A 8 5.83 14.09 10.43
N GLU A 9 5.53 15.33 10.03
CA GLU A 9 4.17 15.80 9.73
C GLU A 9 3.60 15.21 8.43
N VAL A 10 4.48 14.69 7.55
CA VAL A 10 4.11 14.07 6.27
C VAL A 10 4.66 12.65 6.20
N THR A 11 3.77 11.67 6.02
CA THR A 11 4.12 10.26 5.78
C THR A 11 3.99 9.93 4.30
N PHE A 12 5.05 9.40 3.70
CA PHE A 12 5.04 8.96 2.31
C PHE A 12 4.42 7.56 2.18
N PHE A 13 3.41 7.40 1.32
CA PHE A 13 2.91 6.09 0.92
C PHE A 13 3.54 5.71 -0.40
N ILE A 14 4.41 4.70 -0.39
CA ILE A 14 5.16 4.27 -1.57
C ILE A 14 4.93 2.79 -1.84
N ASP A 15 5.30 2.35 -3.03
CA ASP A 15 5.46 0.93 -3.29
C ASP A 15 6.52 0.34 -2.33
N GLY A 16 6.22 -0.80 -1.71
CA GLY A 16 7.13 -1.50 -0.80
C GLY A 16 8.29 -2.21 -1.51
N HIS A 17 8.33 -2.18 -2.85
CA HIS A 17 9.43 -2.73 -3.63
C HIS A 17 10.76 -2.04 -3.30
N LYS A 18 11.84 -2.82 -3.13
CA LYS A 18 13.16 -2.36 -2.61
C LYS A 18 13.70 -1.04 -3.20
N GLY A 19 13.39 -0.74 -4.46
CA GLY A 19 13.85 0.48 -5.14
C GLY A 19 13.22 1.77 -4.59
N SER A 20 11.93 1.75 -4.24
CA SER A 20 11.20 2.97 -3.86
C SER A 20 11.62 3.50 -2.47
N PRO A 21 11.73 2.66 -1.42
CA PRO A 21 12.26 3.12 -0.14
C PRO A 21 13.72 3.57 -0.24
N ALA A 22 14.54 2.90 -1.05
CA ALA A 22 15.93 3.29 -1.26
C ALA A 22 16.05 4.67 -1.92
N ALA A 23 15.24 4.93 -2.95
CA ALA A 23 15.19 6.24 -3.61
C ALA A 23 14.70 7.35 -2.67
N LEU A 24 13.67 7.09 -1.86
CA LEU A 24 13.21 8.05 -0.86
C LEU A 24 14.30 8.35 0.17
N ARG A 25 15.00 7.33 0.67
CA ARG A 25 16.08 7.50 1.64
C ARG A 25 17.28 8.25 1.07
N ALA A 26 17.54 8.17 -0.24
CA ALA A 26 18.63 8.92 -0.88
C ALA A 26 18.36 10.43 -0.93
N VAL A 27 17.09 10.84 -1.06
CA VAL A 27 16.71 12.26 -1.17
C VAL A 27 16.29 12.84 0.18
N VAL A 28 15.53 12.08 0.97
CA VAL A 28 15.02 12.49 2.28
C VAL A 28 15.21 11.37 3.29
N PRO A 29 16.44 11.21 3.85
CA PRO A 29 16.80 10.08 4.70
C PRO A 29 15.89 9.89 5.92
N GLN A 30 15.37 11.00 6.48
CA GLN A 30 14.57 11.00 7.70
C GLN A 30 13.05 10.95 7.44
N ALA A 31 12.62 10.96 6.17
CA ALA A 31 11.19 10.93 5.86
C ALA A 31 10.54 9.64 6.38
N PRO A 32 9.44 9.72 7.13
CA PRO A 32 8.66 8.54 7.45
C PRO A 32 7.94 8.06 6.19
N TRP A 33 7.88 6.74 6.02
CA TRP A 33 7.18 6.13 4.91
C TRP A 33 6.45 4.85 5.32
N ARG A 34 5.40 4.54 4.58
CA ARG A 34 4.58 3.34 4.72
C ARG A 34 4.42 2.69 3.36
N ALA A 35 4.35 1.37 3.35
CA ALA A 35 4.02 0.61 2.17
C ALA A 35 2.53 0.81 1.86
N CYS A 36 2.24 1.19 0.63
CA CYS A 36 0.89 1.37 0.16
C CYS A 36 0.20 0.01 0.00
N VAL A 37 -0.84 -0.24 0.80
CA VAL A 37 -1.62 -1.48 0.80
C VAL A 37 -2.21 -1.78 -0.59
N ARG A 38 -2.56 -0.74 -1.36
CA ARG A 38 -3.02 -0.90 -2.75
C ARG A 38 -1.94 -1.53 -3.64
N HIS A 39 -0.68 -1.14 -3.49
CA HIS A 39 0.43 -1.72 -4.24
C HIS A 39 0.70 -3.17 -3.82
N LEU A 40 0.57 -3.46 -2.51
CA LEU A 40 0.59 -4.84 -2.00
C LEU A 40 -0.48 -5.71 -2.67
N ILE A 41 -1.73 -5.25 -2.71
CA ILE A 41 -2.86 -5.98 -3.29
C ILE A 41 -2.78 -6.12 -4.82
N THR A 42 -2.23 -5.13 -5.51
CA THR A 42 -2.13 -5.14 -6.98
C THR A 42 -0.92 -5.90 -7.51
N ASN A 43 -0.03 -6.37 -6.63
CA ASN A 43 1.05 -7.29 -6.97
C ASN A 43 0.48 -8.57 -7.61
N LYS A 44 1.15 -9.10 -8.65
CA LYS A 44 0.69 -10.27 -9.43
C LYS A 44 0.30 -11.46 -8.56
N ASN A 45 1.06 -11.71 -7.49
CA ASN A 45 0.75 -12.82 -6.57
C ASN A 45 -0.60 -12.59 -5.86
N MET A 46 -0.91 -11.35 -5.51
CA MET A 46 -2.10 -10.97 -4.74
C MET A 46 -3.35 -10.81 -5.62
N LYS A 47 -3.19 -10.42 -6.89
CA LYS A 47 -4.29 -10.38 -7.88
C LYS A 47 -4.98 -11.75 -8.06
N ALA A 48 -4.25 -12.85 -7.86
CA ALA A 48 -4.79 -14.20 -8.02
C ALA A 48 -5.87 -14.57 -6.98
N MET A 49 -5.95 -13.86 -5.85
CA MET A 49 -6.94 -14.13 -4.79
C MET A 49 -8.34 -13.55 -5.11
N GLY A 50 -8.46 -12.75 -6.16
CA GLY A 50 -9.70 -12.08 -6.51
C GLY A 50 -10.07 -10.89 -5.62
N HIS A 51 -11.23 -10.30 -5.90
CA HIS A 51 -11.65 -9.03 -5.32
C HIS A 51 -12.01 -9.13 -3.84
N ALA A 52 -12.70 -10.19 -3.42
CA ALA A 52 -13.13 -10.36 -2.03
C ALA A 52 -11.95 -10.38 -1.05
N SER A 53 -10.92 -11.19 -1.36
CA SER A 53 -9.71 -11.27 -0.54
C SER A 53 -8.88 -9.98 -0.60
N SER A 54 -8.87 -9.29 -1.75
CA SER A 54 -8.26 -7.95 -1.85
C SER A 54 -8.92 -6.95 -0.89
N VAL A 55 -10.25 -6.99 -0.76
CA VAL A 55 -11.00 -6.18 0.20
C VAL A 55 -10.68 -6.58 1.64
N ALA A 56 -10.58 -7.88 1.93
CA ALA A 56 -10.19 -8.39 3.26
C ALA A 56 -8.81 -7.88 3.68
N VAL A 57 -7.81 -7.95 2.81
CA VAL A 57 -6.46 -7.41 3.06
C VAL A 57 -6.51 -5.90 3.32
N TYR A 58 -7.26 -5.14 2.52
CA TYR A 58 -7.41 -3.70 2.72
C TYR A 58 -8.05 -3.38 4.07
N ARG A 59 -9.13 -4.09 4.43
CA ARG A 59 -9.81 -3.93 5.72
C ARG A 59 -8.87 -4.24 6.88
N ALA A 60 -8.16 -5.38 6.83
CA ALA A 60 -7.20 -5.76 7.85
C ALA A 60 -6.14 -4.67 8.05
N ALA A 61 -5.58 -4.13 6.96
CA ALA A 61 -4.52 -3.13 7.01
C ALA A 61 -4.90 -1.84 7.76
N VAL A 62 -6.18 -1.47 7.81
CA VAL A 62 -6.66 -0.26 8.51
C VAL A 62 -7.14 -0.54 9.94
N MET A 63 -7.19 -1.81 10.37
CA MET A 63 -7.68 -2.17 11.71
C MET A 63 -6.77 -1.59 12.82
N PRO A 64 -7.37 -1.00 13.86
CA PRO A 64 -6.63 -0.30 14.91
C PRO A 64 -5.95 -1.25 15.91
N THR A 65 -6.37 -2.51 15.98
CA THR A 65 -5.84 -3.50 16.92
C THR A 65 -5.43 -4.77 16.19
N LYS A 66 -4.50 -5.51 16.79
CA LYS A 66 -4.04 -6.80 16.27
C LYS A 66 -5.18 -7.82 16.19
N ALA A 67 -6.05 -7.87 17.20
CA ALA A 67 -7.19 -8.79 17.21
C ALA A 67 -8.15 -8.55 16.04
N LEU A 68 -8.50 -7.28 15.77
CA LEU A 68 -9.35 -6.93 14.63
C LEU A 68 -8.66 -7.17 13.29
N PHE A 69 -7.34 -6.99 13.22
CA PHE A 69 -6.57 -7.35 12.05
C PHE A 69 -6.64 -8.85 11.75
N GLU A 70 -6.45 -9.69 12.78
CA GLU A 70 -6.49 -11.15 12.65
C GLU A 70 -7.87 -11.62 12.20
N GLU A 71 -8.94 -11.08 12.78
CA GLU A 71 -10.32 -11.34 12.36
C GLU A 71 -10.56 -10.95 10.89
N ALA A 72 -10.13 -9.74 10.50
CA ALA A 72 -10.36 -9.22 9.16
C ALA A 72 -9.59 -9.97 8.06
N ILE A 73 -8.48 -10.64 8.40
CA ILE A 73 -7.63 -11.36 7.44
C ILE A 73 -7.82 -12.87 7.45
N GLU A 74 -8.65 -13.40 8.35
CA GLU A 74 -8.81 -14.85 8.54
C GLU A 74 -9.25 -15.55 7.24
N SER A 75 -10.21 -14.98 6.50
CA SER A 75 -10.61 -15.51 5.18
C SER A 75 -9.44 -15.66 4.20
N VAL A 76 -8.47 -14.74 4.22
CA VAL A 76 -7.29 -14.81 3.35
C VAL A 76 -6.35 -15.93 3.82
N LYS A 77 -6.26 -16.14 5.13
CA LYS A 77 -5.46 -17.21 5.73
C LYS A 77 -6.03 -18.59 5.42
N GLU A 78 -7.36 -18.74 5.45
CA GLU A 78 -8.06 -19.98 5.12
C GLU A 78 -8.06 -20.27 3.62
N ASP A 79 -8.47 -19.30 2.79
CA ASP A 79 -8.67 -19.51 1.35
C ASP A 79 -7.36 -19.45 0.54
N PHE A 80 -6.39 -18.65 1.00
CA PHE A 80 -5.15 -18.37 0.27
C PHE A 80 -3.91 -18.40 1.19
N PRO A 81 -3.61 -19.53 1.84
CA PRO A 81 -2.54 -19.63 2.86
C PRO A 81 -1.16 -19.25 2.31
N ALA A 82 -0.86 -19.56 1.04
CA ALA A 82 0.39 -19.16 0.40
C ALA A 82 0.52 -17.63 0.29
N ASN A 83 -0.56 -16.94 -0.09
CA ASN A 83 -0.61 -15.49 -0.19
C ASN A 83 -0.60 -14.82 1.18
N TYR A 84 -1.31 -15.39 2.15
CA TYR A 84 -1.24 -14.96 3.54
C TYR A 84 0.21 -15.02 4.06
N ASN A 85 0.91 -16.13 3.83
CA ASN A 85 2.32 -16.25 4.22
C ASN A 85 3.22 -15.23 3.51
N LEU A 86 2.95 -14.91 2.24
CA LEU A 86 3.67 -13.83 1.54
C LEU A 86 3.38 -12.46 2.13
N LEU A 87 2.13 -12.18 2.50
CA LEU A 87 1.74 -10.94 3.18
C LEU A 87 2.46 -10.80 4.52
N MET A 88 2.44 -11.84 5.35
CA MET A 88 3.04 -11.82 6.69
C MET A 88 4.57 -11.78 6.67
N LYS A 89 5.22 -12.11 5.55
CA LYS A 89 6.67 -11.90 5.35
C LYS A 89 7.04 -10.42 5.16
N ASN A 90 6.08 -9.56 4.81
CA ASN A 90 6.33 -8.12 4.73
C ASN A 90 6.32 -7.51 6.13
N ASP A 91 7.08 -6.44 6.30
CA ASP A 91 7.17 -5.69 7.55
C ASP A 91 5.81 -5.08 7.93
N LEU A 92 5.14 -5.65 8.93
CA LEU A 92 3.77 -5.28 9.31
C LEU A 92 3.67 -3.80 9.70
N ASP A 93 4.70 -3.24 10.33
CA ASP A 93 4.74 -1.82 10.72
C ASP A 93 4.61 -0.87 9.51
N LYS A 94 4.95 -1.34 8.29
CA LYS A 94 4.92 -0.53 7.08
C LYS A 94 3.54 -0.50 6.45
N TRP A 95 2.68 -1.47 6.67
CA TRP A 95 1.41 -1.57 5.94
C TRP A 95 0.17 -1.80 6.81
N THR A 96 0.32 -2.14 8.10
CA THR A 96 -0.82 -2.30 9.01
C THR A 96 -0.88 -1.17 10.02
N HIS A 97 -2.09 -0.70 10.33
CA HIS A 97 -2.31 0.39 11.27
C HIS A 97 -1.96 -0.01 12.70
N HIS A 98 -2.42 -1.18 13.16
CA HIS A 98 -2.15 -1.66 14.53
C HIS A 98 -0.66 -1.81 14.90
N ALA A 99 0.21 -2.03 13.91
CA ALA A 99 1.66 -2.18 14.13
C ALA A 99 2.44 -0.87 13.88
N THR A 100 1.78 0.16 13.34
CA THR A 100 2.43 1.44 13.03
C THR A 100 2.52 2.30 14.30
N PRO A 101 3.69 2.88 14.61
CA PRO A 101 3.83 3.86 15.68
C PRO A 101 2.83 5.02 15.54
N SER A 102 2.19 5.42 16.65
CA SER A 102 1.10 6.41 16.66
C SER A 102 1.49 7.77 16.05
N ASN A 103 2.76 8.16 16.13
CA ASN A 103 3.30 9.37 15.52
C ASN A 103 3.38 9.34 13.98
N LEU A 104 3.17 8.18 13.35
CA LEU A 104 3.17 7.99 11.90
C LEU A 104 1.75 7.77 11.32
N VAL A 105 0.75 7.67 12.21
CA VAL A 105 -0.67 7.48 11.85
C VAL A 105 -1.30 8.83 11.52
N ASN A 106 -0.86 9.45 10.43
CA ASN A 106 -1.63 10.52 9.81
C ASN A 106 -2.73 9.87 8.97
N LEU A 107 -3.96 9.87 9.51
CA LEU A 107 -5.17 9.21 8.97
C LEU A 107 -5.61 9.66 7.57
N LYS A 108 -4.95 10.65 6.98
CA LYS A 108 -5.09 10.99 5.56
C LYS A 108 -4.30 10.00 4.71
N MET A 109 -4.62 8.71 4.83
CA MET A 109 -4.40 7.73 3.77
C MET A 109 -4.98 8.38 2.52
N SER A 110 -4.16 8.62 1.49
CA SER A 110 -4.68 9.05 0.21
C SER A 110 -5.74 8.02 -0.19
N THR A 111 -7.00 8.43 -0.11
CA THR A 111 -8.13 7.61 -0.48
C THR A 111 -7.93 7.12 -1.91
N SER A 112 -8.58 6.01 -2.24
CA SER A 112 -8.51 5.27 -3.51
C SER A 112 -8.35 6.14 -4.77
N ASN A 113 -8.98 7.32 -4.76
CA ASN A 113 -8.98 8.30 -5.83
C ASN A 113 -7.61 8.89 -6.22
N SER A 114 -6.61 9.00 -5.32
CA SER A 114 -5.34 9.67 -5.71
C SER A 114 -4.42 8.78 -6.56
N ALA A 115 -4.29 7.50 -6.19
CA ALA A 115 -3.45 6.56 -6.94
C ALA A 115 -4.17 6.04 -8.21
N GLU A 116 -5.49 5.78 -8.12
CA GLU A 116 -6.28 5.33 -9.27
C GLU A 116 -6.49 6.43 -10.30
N SER A 117 -6.67 7.70 -9.92
CA SER A 117 -6.83 8.77 -10.91
C SER A 117 -5.57 8.99 -11.73
N THR A 118 -4.37 8.90 -11.14
CA THR A 118 -3.13 9.02 -11.91
C THR A 118 -2.91 7.81 -12.82
N ILE A 119 -3.13 6.58 -12.34
CA ILE A 119 -2.97 5.38 -13.17
C ILE A 119 -4.05 5.31 -14.27
N SER A 120 -5.30 5.65 -13.97
CA SER A 120 -6.39 5.71 -14.94
C SER A 120 -6.20 6.82 -15.95
N ALA A 121 -5.78 8.03 -15.53
CA ALA A 121 -5.47 9.12 -16.45
C ALA A 121 -4.28 8.80 -17.38
N VAL A 122 -3.23 8.17 -16.85
CA VAL A 122 -2.09 7.72 -17.66
C VAL A 122 -2.50 6.55 -18.57
N GLY A 123 -3.32 5.61 -18.07
CA GLY A 123 -3.86 4.50 -18.86
C GLY A 123 -4.75 4.96 -20.02
N HIS A 124 -5.59 5.99 -19.81
CA HIS A 124 -6.40 6.62 -20.85
C HIS A 124 -5.52 7.33 -21.90
N GLN A 125 -4.51 8.09 -21.45
CA GLN A 125 -3.55 8.75 -22.35
C GLN A 125 -2.69 7.78 -23.18
N VAL A 126 -2.45 6.56 -22.68
CA VAL A 126 -1.72 5.52 -23.40
C VAL A 126 -2.65 4.70 -24.31
N GLY A 127 -3.92 4.54 -23.94
CA GLY A 127 -4.96 3.93 -24.78
C GLY A 127 -5.34 4.76 -26.01
N GLU A 128 -5.41 6.10 -25.86
CA GLU A 128 -5.70 7.02 -26.96
C GLU A 128 -4.55 7.14 -27.98
N ARG A 129 -3.31 6.78 -27.61
CA ARG A 129 -2.18 6.75 -28.54
C ARG A 129 -2.06 5.47 -29.38
N LYS A 130 -2.91 4.46 -29.15
CA LYS A 130 -2.95 3.22 -29.95
C LYS A 130 -4.06 3.21 -31.03
N GLY A 131 -4.60 4.38 -31.37
CA GLY A 131 -5.61 4.54 -32.42
C GLY A 131 -5.09 5.04 -33.76
N TRP A 132 -3.78 5.23 -33.93
CA TRP A 132 -3.19 5.63 -35.21
C TRP A 132 -1.90 4.83 -35.47
N ILE A 133 -1.74 4.45 -36.74
CA ILE A 133 -0.70 3.61 -37.35
C ILE A 133 -1.11 2.12 -37.48
N CYS A 134 -1.76 1.88 -38.63
CA CYS A 134 -1.82 0.66 -39.46
C CYS A 134 -2.34 -0.64 -38.82
#